data_AF-A0A2A8MT15-F1
#
_entry.id   AF-A0A2A8MT15-F1
#
_cell.length_a   1.000
_cell.length_b   1.000
_cell.length_c   1.000
_cell.angle_alpha   90.00
_cell.angle_beta   90.00
_cell.angle_gamma   90.00
#
_symmetry.space_group_name_H-M   'P 1'
#
loop_
_entity.id
_entity.type
_entity.pdbx_description
1 polymer ?
#
loop_
_entity_poly.entity_id
_entity_poly.type
_entity_poly.pdbx_seq_one_letter_code
_entity_poly.pdbx_strand_id
1 'polypeptide(L)'
;MLNKKIEEVKRKYYVEKNIEEYLQKSSIKLTLPKQIIDFCNKNNIKIKGDSDIVFPSNDWYITLPSYVKGEFEVEYTTYLIISKLANVYSILNSFEIVNKDVNGMMPTLTGDSEQEYTRLQSQLISVIETPLKASGYERIGYTDSSRKIEGIKFADDVALFGPDVTVDDILFRDVLDVTPD
;
A
#
# COMPACT_ATOMS: atom_id res chain seq x y z
N MET A 1 -7.19 -15.93 7.95
CA MET A 1 -8.48 -15.23 8.00
C MET A 1 -8.21 -13.81 8.42
N LEU A 2 -8.34 -12.89 7.48
CA LEU A 2 -8.03 -11.46 7.60
C LEU A 2 -8.61 -10.83 8.87
N ASN A 3 -9.88 -11.08 9.19
CA ASN A 3 -10.49 -10.55 10.42
C ASN A 3 -9.76 -10.97 11.71
N LYS A 4 -9.25 -12.20 11.79
CA LYS A 4 -8.50 -12.64 12.98
C LYS A 4 -7.19 -11.88 13.12
N LYS A 5 -6.50 -11.61 12.00
CA LYS A 5 -5.26 -10.82 11.99
C LYS A 5 -5.51 -9.37 12.41
N ILE A 6 -6.60 -8.77 11.91
CA ILE A 6 -7.01 -7.40 12.27
C ILE A 6 -7.32 -7.30 13.77
N GLU A 7 -8.12 -8.22 14.31
CA GLU A 7 -8.46 -8.22 15.73
C GLU A 7 -7.23 -8.49 16.62
N GLU A 8 -6.28 -9.30 16.16
CA GLU A 8 -5.03 -9.52 16.88
C GLU A 8 -4.15 -8.26 16.93
N VAL A 9 -3.99 -7.56 15.80
CA VAL A 9 -3.28 -6.27 15.73
C VAL A 9 -3.95 -5.24 16.64
N LYS A 10 -5.28 -5.09 16.53
CA LYS A 10 -6.09 -4.21 17.39
C LYS A 10 -5.84 -4.51 18.86
N ARG A 11 -6.04 -5.76 19.29
CA ARG A 11 -5.89 -6.16 20.69
C ARG A 11 -4.48 -5.86 21.19
N LYS A 12 -3.48 -6.30 20.45
CA LYS A 12 -2.08 -6.29 20.89
C LYS A 12 -1.49 -4.89 20.98
N TYR A 13 -1.72 -4.06 19.97
CA TYR A 13 -1.03 -2.77 19.86
C TYR A 13 -1.88 -1.59 20.32
N TYR A 14 -3.21 -1.66 20.15
CA TYR A 14 -4.10 -0.54 20.43
C TYR A 14 -4.87 -0.68 21.74
N VAL A 15 -5.15 -1.91 22.20
CA VAL A 15 -5.82 -2.17 23.48
C VAL A 15 -4.81 -2.47 24.59
N GLU A 16 -3.91 -3.45 24.36
CA GLU A 16 -2.87 -3.87 25.32
C GLU A 16 -1.66 -2.93 25.33
N LYS A 17 -1.54 -2.05 24.32
CA LYS A 17 -0.46 -1.06 24.18
C LYS A 17 0.93 -1.69 24.28
N ASN A 18 1.17 -2.79 23.58
CA ASN A 18 2.50 -3.37 23.46
C ASN A 18 3.38 -2.53 22.50
N ILE A 19 3.76 -1.32 22.97
CA ILE A 19 4.50 -0.33 22.19
C ILE A 19 5.90 -0.82 21.84
N GLU A 20 6.56 -1.54 22.74
CA GLU A 20 7.91 -2.07 22.49
C GLU A 20 7.93 -2.99 21.27
N GLU A 21 7.02 -3.95 21.20
CA GLU A 21 6.94 -4.83 20.04
C GLU A 21 6.45 -4.09 18.78
N TYR A 22 5.55 -3.12 18.92
CA TYR A 22 5.10 -2.29 17.80
C TYR A 22 6.28 -1.57 17.13
N LEU A 23 7.11 -0.89 17.93
CA LEU A 23 8.31 -0.21 17.43
C LEU A 23 9.31 -1.19 16.84
N GLN A 24 9.54 -2.33 17.52
CA GLN A 24 10.42 -3.38 17.00
C GLN A 24 9.97 -3.85 15.60
N LYS A 25 8.66 -4.06 15.40
CA LYS A 25 8.10 -4.44 14.10
C LYS A 25 8.23 -3.31 13.08
N SER A 26 7.90 -2.07 13.46
CA SER A 26 7.97 -0.90 12.59
C SER A 26 9.40 -0.60 12.11
N SER A 27 10.43 -0.93 12.89
CA SER A 27 11.84 -0.80 12.50
C SER A 27 12.34 -1.87 11.54
N ILE A 28 11.57 -2.94 11.27
CA ILE A 28 11.97 -3.96 10.31
C ILE A 28 11.92 -3.37 8.90
N LYS A 29 13.00 -3.53 8.14
CA LYS A 29 13.05 -3.18 6.72
C LYS A 29 12.69 -4.41 5.89
N LEU A 30 11.54 -4.36 5.22
CA LEU A 30 11.13 -5.41 4.30
C LEU A 30 11.83 -5.21 2.95
N THR A 31 12.24 -6.31 2.32
CA THR A 31 12.78 -6.29 0.96
C THR A 31 11.82 -7.02 0.03
N LEU A 32 11.70 -6.53 -1.20
CA LEU A 32 10.90 -7.23 -2.21
C LEU A 32 11.56 -8.56 -2.56
N PRO A 33 10.79 -9.66 -2.68
CA PRO A 33 11.29 -10.92 -3.20
C PRO A 33 12.04 -10.74 -4.53
N LYS A 34 13.18 -11.44 -4.66
CA LYS A 34 14.05 -11.36 -5.85
C LYS A 34 13.30 -11.53 -7.17
N GLN A 35 12.31 -12.41 -7.23
CA GLN A 35 11.49 -12.62 -8.42
C GLN A 35 10.71 -11.38 -8.88
N ILE A 36 10.29 -10.51 -7.96
CA ILE A 36 9.61 -9.25 -8.27
C ILE A 36 10.63 -8.29 -8.88
N ILE A 37 11.82 -8.19 -8.28
CA ILE A 37 12.92 -7.36 -8.76
C ILE A 37 13.36 -7.81 -10.17
N ASP A 38 13.57 -9.11 -10.36
CA ASP A 38 13.97 -9.69 -11.64
C ASP A 38 12.90 -9.46 -12.72
N PHE A 39 11.61 -9.60 -12.39
CA PHE A 39 10.51 -9.28 -13.29
C PHE A 39 10.49 -7.80 -13.67
N CYS A 40 10.69 -6.91 -12.72
CA CYS A 40 10.68 -5.47 -12.98
C CYS A 40 11.87 -5.07 -13.88
N ASN A 41 13.07 -5.55 -13.56
CA ASN A 41 14.26 -5.32 -14.37
C ASN A 41 14.09 -5.81 -15.82
N LYS A 42 13.54 -7.02 -16.00
CA LYS A 42 13.30 -7.58 -17.34
C LYS A 42 12.32 -6.76 -18.19
N ASN A 43 11.37 -6.09 -17.55
CA ASN A 43 10.30 -5.35 -18.23
C ASN A 43 10.50 -3.83 -18.20
N ASN A 44 11.67 -3.34 -17.81
CA ASN A 44 11.97 -1.91 -17.63
C ASN A 44 10.98 -1.18 -16.70
N ILE A 45 10.47 -1.89 -15.70
CA ILE A 45 9.58 -1.34 -14.67
C ILE A 45 10.45 -0.72 -13.58
N LYS A 46 10.13 0.52 -13.20
CA LYS A 46 10.84 1.24 -12.14
C LYS A 46 10.19 0.92 -10.80
N ILE A 47 11.01 0.66 -9.80
CA ILE A 47 10.56 0.49 -8.41
C ILE A 47 11.07 1.69 -7.63
N LYS A 48 10.17 2.39 -6.97
CA LYS A 48 10.48 3.41 -5.96
C LYS A 48 9.79 3.00 -4.67
N GLY A 49 10.57 2.74 -3.64
CA GLY A 49 10.04 2.28 -2.37
C GLY A 49 11.15 1.59 -1.64
N ASP A 50 11.47 2.16 -0.48
CA ASP A 50 12.43 1.71 0.53
C ASP A 50 12.77 2.97 1.33
N SER A 51 11.86 3.39 2.21
CA SER A 51 12.17 4.45 3.16
C SER A 51 12.90 3.83 4.35
N ASP A 52 13.95 4.51 4.83
CA ASP A 52 14.57 4.20 6.13
C ASP A 52 13.70 4.71 7.31
N ILE A 53 12.46 5.09 7.02
CA ILE A 53 11.48 5.56 7.99
C ILE A 53 11.00 4.36 8.80
N VAL A 54 11.01 4.51 10.12
CA VAL A 54 10.39 3.55 11.03
C VAL A 54 8.89 3.72 10.90
N PHE A 55 8.22 2.73 10.32
CA PHE A 55 6.78 2.82 10.04
C PHE A 55 6.16 1.42 10.09
N PRO A 56 4.88 1.26 10.48
CA PRO A 56 4.23 -0.05 10.60
C PRO A 56 4.03 -0.77 9.26
N SER A 57 4.39 -0.16 8.14
CA SER A 57 4.41 -0.76 6.81
C SER A 57 5.65 -0.38 6.01
N ASN A 58 5.89 -1.10 4.91
CA ASN A 58 6.71 -0.62 3.81
C ASN A 58 5.86 -0.50 2.55
N ASP A 59 6.15 0.52 1.76
CA ASP A 59 5.42 0.83 0.53
C ASP A 59 6.35 0.89 -0.69
N TRP A 60 5.79 0.49 -1.84
CA TRP A 60 6.47 0.50 -3.12
C TRP A 60 5.54 1.02 -4.21
N TYR A 61 6.03 2.01 -4.94
CA TYR A 61 5.49 2.51 -6.19
C TYR A 61 6.22 1.82 -7.33
N ILE A 62 5.49 1.01 -8.09
CA ILE A 62 6.03 0.18 -9.16
C ILE A 62 5.46 0.72 -10.49
N THR A 63 6.25 1.55 -11.16
CA THR A 63 5.85 2.31 -12.35
C THR A 63 6.26 1.57 -13.62
N LEU A 64 5.28 1.23 -14.44
CA LEU A 64 5.47 0.56 -15.72
C LEU A 64 6.02 1.53 -16.77
N PRO A 65 6.63 1.03 -17.87
CA PRO A 65 6.96 1.88 -19.02
C PRO A 65 5.73 2.63 -19.54
N SER A 66 5.87 3.94 -19.76
CA SER A 66 4.80 4.76 -20.34
C SER A 66 4.42 4.24 -21.72
N TYR A 67 3.12 4.21 -22.01
CA TYR A 67 2.61 3.86 -23.33
C TYR A 67 2.32 5.14 -24.11
N VAL A 68 2.89 5.25 -25.32
CA VAL A 68 2.71 6.40 -26.21
C VAL A 68 2.17 5.93 -27.55
N LYS A 69 1.04 6.52 -27.99
CA LYS A 69 0.50 6.34 -29.34
C LYS A 69 -0.05 7.66 -29.87
N GLY A 70 0.73 8.31 -30.74
CA GLY A 70 0.41 9.66 -31.22
C GLY A 70 0.46 10.64 -30.05
N GLU A 71 -0.64 11.37 -29.83
CA GLU A 71 -0.77 12.32 -28.72
C GLU A 71 -1.26 11.69 -27.41
N PHE A 72 -1.58 10.40 -27.42
CA PHE A 72 -1.98 9.65 -26.22
C PHE A 72 -0.76 9.13 -25.50
N GLU A 73 -0.55 9.61 -24.28
CA GLU A 73 0.49 9.17 -23.35
C GLU A 73 -0.17 8.79 -22.03
N VAL A 74 0.19 7.62 -21.51
CA VAL A 74 -0.31 7.10 -20.23
C VAL A 74 0.83 6.47 -19.43
N GLU A 75 0.89 6.84 -18.15
CA GLU A 75 1.72 6.18 -17.15
C GLU A 75 0.84 5.28 -16.28
N TYR A 76 1.35 4.10 -15.91
CA TYR A 76 0.67 3.17 -15.01
C TYR A 76 1.58 2.89 -13.82
N THR A 77 1.03 2.99 -12.62
CA THR A 77 1.76 2.70 -11.37
C THR A 77 0.95 1.74 -10.50
N THR A 78 1.61 0.70 -10.00
CA THR A 78 1.06 -0.18 -8.97
C THR A 78 1.67 0.19 -7.63
N TYR A 79 0.81 0.57 -6.68
CA TYR A 79 1.16 0.80 -5.30
C TYR A 79 0.98 -0.49 -4.50
N LEU A 80 2.06 -0.98 -3.89
CA LEU A 80 2.08 -2.11 -2.99
C LEU A 80 2.42 -1.62 -1.59
N ILE A 81 1.61 -1.97 -0.61
CA ILE A 81 1.90 -1.70 0.81
C ILE A 81 1.81 -3.00 1.60
N ILE A 82 2.83 -3.28 2.42
CA ILE A 82 2.91 -4.49 3.24
C ILE A 82 3.00 -4.09 4.70
N SER A 83 2.10 -4.64 5.53
CA SER A 83 2.11 -4.43 6.97
C SER A 83 3.25 -5.22 7.61
N LYS A 84 3.92 -4.61 8.59
CA LYS A 84 4.91 -5.26 9.47
C LYS A 84 4.26 -5.80 10.75
N LEU A 85 3.04 -5.38 11.04
CA LEU A 85 2.28 -5.77 12.24
C LEU A 85 1.53 -7.10 12.05
N ALA A 86 1.17 -7.44 10.81
CA ALA A 86 0.57 -8.71 10.44
C ALA A 86 0.90 -9.09 8.99
N ASN A 87 0.76 -10.36 8.65
CA ASN A 87 0.91 -10.84 7.27
C ASN A 87 -0.29 -10.39 6.41
N VAL A 88 -0.37 -9.09 6.11
CA VAL A 88 -1.41 -8.42 5.32
C VAL A 88 -0.76 -7.42 4.37
N TYR A 89 -1.29 -7.30 3.15
CA TYR A 89 -0.84 -6.33 2.16
C TYR A 89 -2.00 -5.78 1.36
N SER A 90 -1.83 -4.59 0.78
CA SER A 90 -2.79 -3.99 -0.16
C SER A 90 -2.10 -3.68 -1.49
N ILE A 91 -2.89 -3.70 -2.56
CA ILE A 91 -2.46 -3.32 -3.92
C ILE A 91 -3.49 -2.36 -4.50
N LEU A 92 -3.02 -1.20 -4.94
CA LEU A 92 -3.79 -0.21 -5.69
C LEU A 92 -3.11 0.05 -7.04
N ASN A 93 -3.86 0.02 -8.12
CA ASN A 93 -3.39 0.37 -9.45
C ASN A 93 -3.86 1.76 -9.82
N SER A 94 -2.97 2.55 -10.39
CA SER A 94 -3.24 3.90 -10.86
C SER A 94 -2.86 4.03 -12.33
N PHE A 95 -3.52 4.96 -13.01
CA PHE A 95 -3.06 5.52 -14.27
C PHE A 95 -3.06 7.04 -14.22
N GLU A 96 -2.21 7.65 -15.03
CA GLU A 96 -2.18 9.08 -15.29
C GLU A 96 -2.10 9.32 -16.80
N ILE A 97 -2.98 10.17 -17.32
CA ILE A 97 -2.97 10.61 -18.73
C ILE A 97 -2.95 12.13 -18.81
N VAL A 98 -2.32 12.68 -19.84
CA VAL A 98 -2.37 14.11 -20.12
C VAL A 98 -3.81 14.52 -20.45
N ASN A 99 -4.33 15.53 -19.76
CA ASN A 99 -5.63 16.09 -20.07
C ASN A 99 -5.54 16.98 -21.31
N LYS A 100 -6.18 16.56 -22.40
CA LYS A 100 -6.20 17.29 -23.68
C LYS A 100 -7.41 18.20 -23.83
N ASP A 101 -8.29 18.25 -22.84
CA ASP A 101 -9.39 19.21 -22.84
C ASP A 101 -8.84 20.63 -22.71
N VAL A 102 -9.08 21.46 -23.73
CA VAL A 102 -8.66 22.87 -23.75
C VAL A 102 -9.34 23.70 -22.67
N ASN A 103 -10.48 23.23 -22.14
CA ASN A 103 -11.17 23.81 -20.99
C ASN A 103 -10.88 23.04 -19.69
N GLY A 104 -9.96 22.07 -19.73
CA GLY A 104 -9.57 21.27 -18.60
C GLY A 104 -8.93 22.12 -17.50
N MET A 105 -9.36 21.92 -16.27
CA MET A 105 -8.76 22.61 -15.12
C MET A 105 -7.51 21.90 -14.60
N MET A 106 -7.44 20.59 -14.76
CA MET A 106 -6.32 19.76 -14.32
C MET A 106 -5.44 19.40 -15.52
N PRO A 107 -4.10 19.41 -15.36
CA PRO A 107 -3.18 19.07 -16.44
C PRO A 107 -3.22 17.57 -16.81
N THR A 108 -3.67 16.73 -15.89
CA THR A 108 -3.76 15.28 -16.06
C THR A 108 -5.09 14.74 -15.56
N LEU A 109 -5.52 13.61 -16.10
CA LEU A 109 -6.61 12.80 -15.58
C LEU A 109 -5.99 11.56 -14.94
N THR A 110 -6.44 11.24 -13.73
CA THR A 110 -5.96 10.10 -12.97
C THR A 110 -7.11 9.17 -12.60
N GLY A 111 -6.79 7.92 -12.29
CA GLY A 111 -7.77 6.99 -11.76
C GLY A 111 -7.12 5.84 -11.01
N ASP A 112 -7.73 5.45 -9.90
CA ASP A 112 -7.26 4.40 -9.00
C ASP A 112 -8.26 3.24 -8.97
N SER A 113 -7.76 2.00 -8.96
CA SER A 113 -8.58 0.79 -8.95
C SER A 113 -7.82 -0.40 -8.37
N GLU A 114 -8.54 -1.37 -7.82
CA GLU A 114 -7.97 -2.66 -7.44
C GLU A 114 -7.71 -3.57 -8.65
N GLN A 115 -8.35 -3.24 -9.79
CA GLN A 115 -8.22 -3.95 -11.06
C GLN A 115 -7.05 -3.40 -11.88
N GLU A 116 -6.51 -4.24 -12.75
CA GLU A 116 -5.39 -3.88 -13.60
C GLU A 116 -5.84 -3.21 -14.90
N TYR A 117 -5.14 -2.16 -15.31
CA TYR A 117 -5.40 -1.46 -16.56
C TYR A 117 -4.70 -2.10 -17.76
N THR A 118 -3.61 -2.86 -17.51
CA THR A 118 -2.81 -3.47 -18.58
C THR A 118 -2.43 -4.92 -18.27
N ARG A 119 -2.11 -5.68 -19.33
CA ARG A 119 -1.60 -7.05 -19.20
C ARG A 119 -0.30 -7.11 -18.40
N LEU A 120 0.59 -6.13 -18.59
CA LEU A 120 1.86 -6.07 -17.87
C LEU A 120 1.62 -5.84 -16.37
N GLN A 121 0.63 -5.01 -16.01
CA GLN A 121 0.23 -4.78 -14.62
C GLN A 121 -0.36 -6.05 -13.99
N SER A 122 -1.20 -6.80 -14.74
CA SER A 122 -1.73 -8.08 -14.24
C SER A 122 -0.64 -9.15 -14.05
N GLN A 123 0.35 -9.20 -14.94
CA GLN A 123 1.53 -10.06 -14.77
C GLN A 123 2.34 -9.65 -13.54
N LEU A 124 2.56 -8.35 -13.33
CA LEU A 124 3.24 -7.82 -12.15
C LEU A 124 2.50 -8.24 -10.86
N ILE A 125 1.19 -8.05 -10.78
CA ILE A 125 0.39 -8.46 -9.62
C ILE A 125 0.52 -9.96 -9.38
N SER A 126 0.46 -10.78 -10.42
CA SER A 126 0.65 -12.23 -10.27
C SER A 126 2.03 -12.59 -9.67
N VAL A 127 3.09 -11.88 -10.07
CA VAL A 127 4.45 -12.06 -9.55
C VAL A 127 4.60 -11.59 -8.09
N ILE A 128 3.84 -10.55 -7.70
CA ILE A 128 3.77 -10.04 -6.32
C ILE A 128 2.95 -10.97 -5.41
N GLU A 129 1.77 -11.39 -5.85
CA GLU A 129 0.83 -12.12 -5.00
C GLU A 129 1.28 -13.56 -4.73
N THR A 130 1.88 -14.22 -5.72
CA THR A 130 2.34 -15.62 -5.59
C THR A 130 3.24 -15.87 -4.36
N PRO A 131 4.35 -15.13 -4.16
CA PRO A 131 5.25 -15.36 -3.03
C PRO A 131 4.64 -14.89 -1.70
N LEU A 132 3.85 -13.82 -1.71
CA LEU A 132 3.18 -13.32 -0.52
C LEU A 132 2.14 -14.33 -0.01
N LYS A 133 1.29 -14.86 -0.90
CA LYS A 133 0.32 -15.91 -0.57
C LYS A 133 1.01 -17.18 -0.06
N ALA A 134 2.10 -17.61 -0.72
CA ALA A 134 2.89 -18.75 -0.26
C ALA A 134 3.48 -18.54 1.15
N SER A 135 3.75 -17.29 1.53
CA SER A 135 4.25 -16.90 2.85
C SER A 135 3.13 -16.58 3.87
N GLY A 136 1.88 -16.89 3.53
CA GLY A 136 0.72 -16.71 4.41
C GLY A 136 0.21 -15.28 4.53
N TYR A 137 0.58 -14.38 3.61
CA TYR A 137 0.01 -13.05 3.52
C TYR A 137 -1.38 -13.06 2.90
N GLU A 138 -2.27 -12.22 3.43
CA GLU A 138 -3.63 -12.01 2.92
C GLU A 138 -3.73 -10.62 2.28
N ARG A 139 -4.30 -10.54 1.07
CA ARG A 139 -4.58 -9.25 0.43
C ARG A 139 -5.80 -8.64 1.11
N ILE A 140 -5.71 -7.37 1.48
CA ILE A 140 -6.87 -6.56 1.86
C ILE A 140 -7.28 -5.69 0.68
N GLY A 141 -8.58 -5.61 0.44
CA GLY A 141 -9.14 -4.72 -0.57
C GLY A 141 -9.65 -3.41 0.01
N TYR A 142 -9.98 -2.46 -0.85
CA TYR A 142 -10.40 -1.10 -0.51
C TYR A 142 -11.62 -1.06 0.42
N THR A 143 -12.63 -1.89 0.14
CA THR A 143 -13.84 -1.96 0.97
C THR A 143 -13.54 -2.47 2.38
N ASP A 144 -12.62 -3.44 2.50
CA ASP A 144 -12.24 -4.00 3.79
C ASP A 144 -11.29 -3.05 4.55
N SER A 145 -10.41 -2.34 3.84
CA SER A 145 -9.46 -1.40 4.43
C SER A 145 -10.14 -0.14 4.96
N SER A 146 -11.20 0.33 4.29
CA SER A 146 -11.99 1.51 4.70
C SER A 146 -12.97 1.22 5.84
N ARG A 147 -13.09 -0.02 6.31
CA ARG A 147 -13.97 -0.38 7.41
C ARG A 147 -13.51 0.27 8.71
N LYS A 148 -14.44 0.95 9.38
CA LYS A 148 -14.24 1.52 10.72
C LYS A 148 -13.89 0.45 11.75
N ILE A 149 -12.94 0.79 12.63
CA ILE A 149 -12.59 0.03 13.83
C ILE A 149 -13.17 0.73 15.06
N GLU A 150 -14.13 0.08 15.72
CA GLU A 150 -14.70 0.64 16.93
C GLU A 150 -13.74 0.59 18.13
N GLY A 151 -13.79 1.63 18.96
CA GLY A 151 -13.06 1.71 20.23
C GLY A 151 -11.61 2.15 20.12
N ILE A 152 -11.14 2.54 18.93
CA ILE A 152 -9.83 3.17 18.73
C ILE A 152 -10.05 4.61 18.29
N LYS A 153 -9.21 5.52 18.80
CA LYS A 153 -9.13 6.91 18.37
C LYS A 153 -7.70 7.20 17.94
N PHE A 154 -7.55 8.14 17.02
CA PHE A 154 -6.27 8.75 16.71
C PHE A 154 -5.69 9.42 17.97
N ALA A 155 -4.36 9.55 18.03
CA ALA A 155 -3.72 10.47 18.96
C ALA A 155 -4.20 11.92 18.71
N ASP A 156 -4.17 12.76 19.74
CA ASP A 156 -4.80 14.10 19.72
C ASP A 156 -4.22 15.04 18.65
N ASP A 157 -3.00 14.76 18.19
CA ASP A 157 -2.22 15.48 17.18
C ASP A 157 -2.24 14.83 15.78
N VAL A 158 -2.83 13.64 15.64
CA VAL A 158 -2.93 12.95 14.35
C VAL A 158 -4.17 13.43 13.59
N ALA A 159 -3.96 14.39 12.67
CA ALA A 159 -4.99 14.84 11.74
C ALA A 159 -5.03 13.95 10.49
N LEU A 160 -5.75 12.83 10.56
CA LEU A 160 -6.05 11.98 9.39
C LEU A 160 -7.50 12.19 8.91
N PHE A 161 -7.82 11.62 7.73
CA PHE A 161 -9.04 11.84 6.95
C PHE A 161 -10.35 11.44 7.68
N GLY A 162 -10.74 12.21 8.69
CA GLY A 162 -11.95 12.01 9.48
C GLY A 162 -11.69 11.49 10.91
N PRO A 163 -12.72 11.48 11.78
CA PRO A 163 -12.57 11.11 13.18
C PRO A 163 -12.46 9.60 13.44
N ASP A 164 -12.70 8.79 12.40
CA ASP A 164 -12.86 7.35 12.52
C ASP A 164 -11.59 6.61 12.08
N VAL A 165 -11.04 5.81 12.99
CA VAL A 165 -9.92 4.91 12.68
C VAL A 165 -10.43 3.74 11.86
N THR A 166 -9.75 3.43 10.76
CA THR A 166 -10.07 2.36 9.82
C THR A 166 -9.12 1.17 9.94
N VAL A 167 -9.41 0.09 9.21
CA VAL A 167 -8.50 -1.06 9.10
C VAL A 167 -7.19 -0.67 8.43
N ASP A 168 -7.23 0.20 7.41
CA ASP A 168 -6.03 0.74 6.75
C ASP A 168 -5.10 1.41 7.77
N ASP A 169 -5.69 2.27 8.60
CA ASP A 169 -4.96 3.04 9.60
C ASP A 169 -4.21 2.12 10.56
N ILE A 170 -4.88 1.14 11.16
CA ILE A 170 -4.23 0.31 12.19
C ILE A 170 -3.21 -0.70 11.65
N LEU A 171 -3.30 -1.06 10.37
CA LEU A 171 -2.40 -2.03 9.73
C LEU A 171 -1.18 -1.39 9.10
N PHE A 172 -1.32 -0.15 8.61
CA PHE A 172 -0.34 0.45 7.73
C PHE A 172 0.13 1.85 8.15
N ARG A 173 -0.50 2.50 9.14
CA ARG A 173 -0.14 3.86 9.55
C ARG A 173 0.21 3.94 11.02
N ASP A 174 1.02 4.93 11.39
CA ASP A 174 1.32 5.19 12.78
C ASP A 174 0.22 5.98 13.49
N VAL A 175 -0.89 5.29 13.77
CA VAL A 175 -2.07 5.88 14.46
C VAL A 175 -1.74 6.31 15.89
N LEU A 176 -0.69 5.74 16.49
CA LEU A 176 -0.29 5.99 17.87
C LEU A 176 0.69 7.17 18.01
N ASP A 177 1.25 7.66 16.91
CA ASP A 177 2.30 8.68 16.89
C ASP A 177 3.48 8.36 17.82
N VAL A 178 4.03 7.15 17.67
CA VAL A 178 5.14 6.63 18.50
C VAL A 178 6.39 6.31 17.70
N THR A 179 6.28 6.21 16.37
CA THR A 179 7.42 6.04 15.49
C THR A 179 8.22 7.34 15.39
N PRO A 180 9.56 7.28 15.35
CA PRO A 180 10.38 8.48 15.22
C PRO A 180 10.18 9.15 13.86
N ASP A 181 10.23 10.49 13.86
CA ASP A 181 10.25 11.35 12.67
C ASP A 181 11.38 11.00 11.68
#